data_AF-A0A5C7VFI3-F1
#
_entry.id   AF-A0A5C7VFI3-F1
#
_cell.length_a   1.000
_cell.length_b   1.000
_cell.length_c   1.000
_cell.angle_alpha   90.00
_cell.angle_beta   90.00
_cell.angle_gamma   90.00
#
_symmetry.space_group_name_H-M   'P 1'
#
loop_
_entity.id
_entity.type
_entity.pdbx_description
1 polymer ?
#
loop_
_entity_poly.entity_id
_entity_poly.type
_entity_poly.pdbx_seq_one_letter_code
_entity_poly.pdbx_strand_id
1 'polypeptide(L)'
;MKTLLLFACIYILLIAPTGFLMGQLFFGHFSIAASLAGSGGLICAFAGFGVIGGAIKARSIAFWSGLFALIGVAFDAADYYLNYAIPGNYYAWGLIGPYCCAIIFVAYVSRSLMVVK
;
A
#
# COMPACT_ATOMS: atom_id res chain seq x y z
N MET A 1 -16.90 -6.65 9.01
CA MET A 1 -15.56 -5.99 8.92
C MET A 1 -14.43 -6.95 8.57
N LYS A 2 -14.28 -8.10 9.23
CA LYS A 2 -13.16 -9.04 8.97
C LYS A 2 -13.03 -9.48 7.50
N THR A 3 -14.15 -9.80 6.83
CA THR A 3 -14.17 -10.18 5.42
C THR A 3 -13.69 -9.06 4.48
N LEU A 4 -14.10 -7.80 4.73
CA LEU A 4 -13.64 -6.66 3.94
C LEU A 4 -12.15 -6.40 4.16
N LEU A 5 -11.67 -6.55 5.40
CA LEU A 5 -10.25 -6.43 5.74
C LEU A 5 -9.41 -7.50 5.04
N LEU A 6 -9.93 -8.73 4.95
CA LEU A 6 -9.29 -9.80 4.20
C LEU A 6 -9.13 -9.43 2.72
N PHE A 7 -10.19 -8.95 2.07
CA PHE A 7 -10.11 -8.51 0.67
C PHE A 7 -9.15 -7.34 0.47
N ALA A 8 -9.15 -6.36 1.38
CA ALA A 8 -8.20 -5.25 1.33
C ALA A 8 -6.75 -5.75 1.45
N CYS A 9 -6.45 -6.64 2.39
CA CYS A 9 -5.13 -7.22 2.55
C CYS A 9 -4.69 -8.03 1.32
N ILE A 10 -5.57 -8.86 0.75
CA ILE A 10 -5.28 -9.62 -0.48
C ILE A 10 -4.99 -8.67 -1.65
N TYR A 11 -5.79 -7.61 -1.81
CA TYR A 11 -5.58 -6.63 -2.87
C TYR A 11 -4.23 -5.92 -2.73
N ILE A 12 -3.89 -5.47 -1.52
CA ILE A 12 -2.58 -4.86 -1.22
C ILE A 12 -1.45 -5.87 -1.50
N LEU A 13 -1.60 -7.13 -1.06
CA LEU A 13 -0.61 -8.19 -1.27
C LEU A 13 -0.38 -8.48 -2.76
N LEU A 14 -1.39 -8.31 -3.61
CA LEU A 14 -1.25 -8.46 -5.05
C LEU A 14 -0.55 -7.25 -5.67
N ILE A 15 -1.05 -6.04 -5.41
CA ILE A 15 -0.58 -4.81 -6.09
C ILE A 15 0.77 -4.34 -5.58
N ALA A 16 1.09 -4.49 -4.29
CA ALA A 16 2.36 -4.07 -3.73
C ALA A 16 3.57 -4.70 -4.47
N PRO A 17 3.65 -6.03 -4.65
CA PRO A 17 4.73 -6.63 -5.41
C PRO A 17 4.58 -6.44 -6.92
N THR A 18 3.39 -6.62 -7.52
CA THR A 18 3.28 -6.57 -8.99
C THR A 18 3.34 -5.14 -9.54
N GLY A 19 2.70 -4.20 -8.86
CA GLY A 19 2.57 -2.81 -9.28
C GLY A 19 3.78 -1.95 -8.98
N PHE A 20 4.51 -2.24 -7.89
CA PHE A 20 5.64 -1.41 -7.47
C PHE A 20 6.99 -2.14 -7.53
N LEU A 21 7.12 -3.33 -6.95
CA LEU A 21 8.44 -3.99 -6.83
C LEU A 21 8.87 -4.68 -8.13
N MET A 22 8.02 -5.54 -8.70
CA MET A 22 8.30 -6.23 -9.95
C MET A 22 8.25 -5.29 -11.14
N GLY A 23 7.40 -4.26 -11.11
CA GLY A 23 7.38 -3.22 -12.14
C GLY A 23 8.78 -2.64 -12.38
N GLN A 24 9.53 -2.36 -11.31
CA GLN A 24 10.92 -1.86 -11.41
C GLN A 24 11.86 -2.83 -12.12
N LEU A 25 11.69 -4.14 -11.92
CA LEU A 25 12.50 -5.17 -12.59
C LEU A 25 12.20 -5.26 -14.09
N PHE A 26 10.93 -5.13 -14.48
CA PHE A 26 10.52 -5.18 -15.89
C PHE A 26 10.93 -3.92 -16.66
N PHE A 27 10.85 -2.75 -16.02
CA PHE A 27 11.17 -1.47 -16.67
C PHE A 27 12.64 -1.05 -16.49
N GLY A 28 13.43 -1.81 -15.72
CA GLY A 28 14.85 -1.54 -15.47
C GLY A 28 15.13 -0.23 -14.72
N HIS A 29 14.10 0.34 -14.09
CA HIS A 29 14.18 1.64 -13.41
C HIS A 29 13.85 1.47 -11.92
N PHE A 30 14.88 1.54 -11.07
CA PHE A 30 14.73 1.42 -9.63
C PHE A 30 14.42 2.79 -9.00
N SER A 31 13.25 2.89 -8.38
CA SER A 31 12.78 4.09 -7.69
C SER A 31 12.62 3.83 -6.20
N ILE A 32 13.22 4.66 -5.37
CA ILE A 32 13.06 4.54 -3.91
C ILE A 32 11.58 4.72 -3.52
N ALA A 33 10.83 5.57 -4.25
CA ALA A 33 9.43 5.84 -3.98
C ALA A 33 8.56 4.59 -4.22
N ALA A 34 8.71 3.92 -5.37
CA ALA A 34 8.02 2.66 -5.64
C ALA A 34 8.48 1.55 -4.68
N SER A 35 9.76 1.48 -4.30
CA SER A 35 10.23 0.52 -3.30
C SER A 35 9.57 0.73 -1.94
N LEU A 36 9.38 1.98 -1.51
CA LEU A 36 8.64 2.33 -0.29
C LEU A 36 7.16 1.96 -0.40
N ALA A 37 6.53 2.28 -1.53
CA ALA A 37 5.13 1.96 -1.79
C ALA A 37 4.88 0.44 -1.71
N GLY A 38 5.73 -0.35 -2.38
CA GLY A 38 5.62 -1.81 -2.42
C GLY A 38 5.99 -2.48 -1.10
N SER A 39 7.13 -2.15 -0.50
CA SER A 39 7.55 -2.80 0.75
C SER A 39 6.65 -2.42 1.94
N GLY A 40 6.27 -1.15 2.06
CA GLY A 40 5.30 -0.69 3.05
C GLY A 40 3.94 -1.37 2.87
N GLY A 41 3.50 -1.52 1.63
CA GLY A 41 2.27 -2.25 1.28
C GLY A 41 2.29 -3.71 1.72
N LEU A 42 3.36 -4.43 1.39
CA LEU A 42 3.53 -5.83 1.79
C LEU A 42 3.46 -5.99 3.30
N ILE A 43 4.23 -5.18 4.04
CA ILE A 43 4.22 -5.21 5.51
C ILE A 43 2.82 -4.89 6.04
N CYS A 44 2.13 -3.91 5.44
CA CYS A 44 0.76 -3.54 5.80
C CYS A 44 -0.23 -4.70 5.59
N ALA A 45 -0.14 -5.41 4.46
CA ALA A 45 -0.98 -6.57 4.18
C ALA A 45 -0.74 -7.72 5.18
N PHE A 46 0.52 -8.09 5.42
CA PHE A 46 0.87 -9.15 6.37
C PHE A 46 0.45 -8.81 7.81
N ALA A 47 0.71 -7.58 8.24
CA ALA A 47 0.24 -7.11 9.54
C ALA A 47 -1.30 -7.06 9.59
N GLY A 48 -1.97 -6.67 8.50
CA GLY A 48 -3.42 -6.71 8.38
C GLY A 48 -4.01 -8.12 8.57
N PHE A 49 -3.39 -9.16 8.01
CA PHE A 49 -3.78 -10.55 8.32
C PHE A 49 -3.61 -10.88 9.81
N GLY A 50 -2.54 -10.40 10.44
CA GLY A 50 -2.36 -10.48 11.89
C GLY A 50 -3.47 -9.78 12.68
N VAL A 51 -3.96 -8.63 12.22
CA VAL A 51 -5.10 -7.91 12.81
C VAL A 51 -6.38 -8.73 12.71
N ILE A 52 -6.63 -9.41 11.58
CA ILE A 52 -7.77 -10.34 11.42
C ILE A 52 -7.69 -11.48 12.45
N GLY A 53 -6.49 -12.01 12.67
CA GLY A 53 -6.19 -13.04 13.67
C GLY A 53 -6.19 -12.56 15.13
N GLY A 54 -6.41 -11.26 15.38
CA GLY A 54 -6.50 -10.69 16.73
C GLY A 54 -5.17 -10.29 17.36
N ALA A 55 -4.06 -10.34 16.63
CA ALA A 55 -2.74 -9.98 17.16
C ALA A 55 -2.66 -8.47 17.47
N ILE A 56 -2.48 -8.12 18.76
CA ILE A 56 -2.47 -6.72 19.23
C ILE A 56 -1.32 -5.93 18.59
N LYS A 57 -0.11 -6.51 18.55
CA LYS A 57 1.09 -5.87 17.97
C LYS A 57 0.94 -5.58 16.47
N ALA A 58 0.14 -6.37 15.77
CA ALA A 58 -0.06 -6.21 14.33
C ALA A 58 -0.80 -4.91 13.96
N ARG A 59 -1.60 -4.35 14.88
CA ARG A 59 -2.37 -3.11 14.66
C ARG A 59 -1.47 -1.91 14.41
N SER A 60 -0.45 -1.72 15.26
CA SER A 60 0.50 -0.61 15.11
C SER A 60 1.35 -0.78 13.85
N ILE A 61 1.81 -2.00 13.58
CA ILE A 61 2.59 -2.32 12.38
C ILE A 61 1.78 -2.02 11.12
N ALA A 62 0.54 -2.50 11.03
CA ALA A 62 -0.33 -2.28 9.87
C ALA A 62 -0.61 -0.79 9.63
N PHE A 63 -0.80 -0.02 10.70
CA PHE A 63 -1.02 1.43 10.61
C PHE A 63 0.21 2.18 10.05
N TRP A 64 1.39 1.99 10.67
CA TRP A 64 2.59 2.73 10.28
C TRP A 64 3.11 2.31 8.90
N SER A 65 3.14 1.01 8.61
CA SER A 65 3.54 0.52 7.29
C SER A 65 2.60 0.98 6.19
N GLY A 66 1.29 1.06 6.46
CA GLY A 66 0.32 1.64 5.54
C GLY A 66 0.59 3.11 5.26
N LEU A 67 0.91 3.91 6.29
CA LEU A 67 1.27 5.31 6.10
C LEU A 67 2.55 5.47 5.25
N PHE A 68 3.57 4.65 5.52
CA PHE A 68 4.79 4.63 4.70
C PHE A 68 4.50 4.26 3.23
N ALA A 69 3.61 3.30 3.00
CA ALA A 69 3.20 2.91 1.65
C ALA A 69 2.53 4.08 0.90
N LEU A 70 1.63 4.81 1.56
CA LEU A 70 0.96 5.98 0.99
C LEU A 70 1.94 7.12 0.67
N ILE A 71 2.94 7.35 1.52
CA ILE A 71 4.01 8.31 1.24
C ILE A 71 4.82 7.88 0.01
N GLY A 72 5.14 6.59 -0.10
CA GLY A 72 5.79 6.03 -1.28
C GLY A 72 4.99 6.29 -2.56
N VAL A 73 3.68 6.03 -2.55
CA VAL A 73 2.79 6.33 -3.68
C VAL A 73 2.77 7.81 -4.01
N ALA A 74 2.70 8.69 -3.00
CA ALA A 74 2.68 10.13 -3.22
C ALA A 74 3.97 10.61 -3.91
N PHE A 75 5.13 10.12 -3.49
CA PHE A 75 6.40 10.45 -4.14
C PHE A 75 6.52 9.85 -5.54
N ASP A 76 6.03 8.63 -5.74
CA ASP A 76 6.08 7.95 -7.04
C ASP A 76 5.18 8.67 -8.07
N ALA A 77 3.97 9.05 -7.66
CA ALA A 77 3.07 9.86 -8.48
C ALA A 77 3.64 11.26 -8.73
N ALA A 78 4.23 11.92 -7.72
CA ALA A 78 4.86 13.22 -7.90
C ALA A 78 6.02 13.17 -8.90
N ASP A 79 6.90 12.18 -8.78
CA ASP A 79 8.00 11.97 -9.72
C ASP A 79 7.49 11.73 -11.14
N TYR A 80 6.45 10.90 -11.28
CA TYR A 80 5.77 10.67 -12.55
C TYR A 80 5.27 11.98 -13.19
N TYR A 81 4.58 12.82 -12.44
CA TYR A 81 4.02 14.06 -12.97
C TYR A 81 5.05 15.14 -13.24
N LEU A 82 6.16 15.15 -12.51
CA LEU A 82 7.23 16.13 -12.70
C LEU A 82 8.16 15.76 -13.85
N ASN A 83 8.45 14.46 -14.03
CA ASN A 83 9.50 14.00 -14.94
C ASN A 83 9.00 13.19 -16.15
N TYR A 84 7.81 12.59 -16.08
CA TYR A 84 7.33 11.59 -17.05
C TYR A 84 5.95 11.89 -17.65
N ALA A 85 5.40 13.08 -17.40
CA ALA A 85 4.11 13.52 -17.94
C ALA A 85 4.21 13.85 -19.43
N ILE A 86 3.96 12.84 -20.27
CA ILE A 86 3.88 12.97 -21.73
C ILE A 86 2.41 12.82 -22.15
N PRO A 87 1.88 13.60 -23.10
CA PRO A 87 0.50 13.46 -23.57
C PRO A 87 0.15 12.01 -23.94
N GLY A 88 -0.93 11.47 -23.37
CA GLY A 88 -1.38 10.09 -23.58
C GLY A 88 -0.76 9.04 -22.66
N ASN A 89 0.27 9.40 -21.89
CA ASN A 89 0.79 8.58 -20.78
C ASN A 89 0.10 9.02 -19.48
N TYR A 90 -0.49 8.06 -18.75
CA TYR A 90 -1.14 8.34 -17.46
C TYR A 90 -0.58 7.44 -16.37
N TYR A 91 -0.39 8.02 -15.18
CA TYR A 91 -0.11 7.22 -14.00
C TYR A 91 -1.24 6.21 -13.78
N ALA A 92 -0.91 5.00 -13.33
CA ALA A 92 -1.81 3.85 -13.32
C ALA A 92 -2.89 3.90 -12.22
N TRP A 93 -3.55 5.06 -12.04
CA TRP A 93 -4.53 5.33 -10.99
C TRP A 93 -5.69 4.31 -10.93
N GLY A 94 -6.04 3.67 -12.04
CA GLY A 94 -7.04 2.59 -12.04
C GLY A 94 -6.68 1.41 -11.12
N LEU A 95 -5.40 1.17 -10.88
CA LEU A 95 -4.89 0.16 -9.94
C LEU A 95 -4.41 0.81 -8.63
N ILE A 96 -3.74 1.96 -8.73
CA ILE A 96 -3.11 2.60 -7.56
C ILE A 96 -4.14 3.30 -6.64
N GLY A 97 -5.22 3.84 -7.20
CA GLY A 97 -6.30 4.44 -6.42
C GLY A 97 -6.96 3.44 -5.46
N PRO A 98 -7.46 2.28 -5.94
CA PRO A 98 -7.99 1.24 -5.07
C PRO A 98 -6.97 0.71 -4.06
N TYR A 99 -5.68 0.68 -4.42
CA TYR A 99 -4.60 0.28 -3.51
C TYR A 99 -4.47 1.24 -2.33
N CYS A 100 -4.47 2.56 -2.59
CA CYS A 100 -4.51 3.57 -1.54
C CYS A 100 -5.76 3.43 -0.66
N CYS A 101 -6.94 3.22 -1.25
CA CYS A 101 -8.17 3.00 -0.50
C CYS A 101 -8.09 1.77 0.41
N ALA A 102 -7.54 0.67 -0.07
CA ALA A 102 -7.34 -0.54 0.71
C ALA A 102 -6.39 -0.30 1.89
N ILE A 103 -5.27 0.40 1.67
CA ILE A 103 -4.33 0.76 2.75
C ILE A 103 -5.01 1.65 3.80
N ILE A 104 -5.72 2.70 3.37
CA ILE A 104 -6.45 3.60 4.26
C ILE A 104 -7.46 2.82 5.10
N PHE A 105 -8.17 1.87 4.48
CA PHE A 105 -9.09 1.00 5.19
C PHE A 105 -8.39 0.14 6.24
N VAL A 106 -7.28 -0.54 5.89
CA VAL A 106 -6.49 -1.33 6.84
C VAL A 106 -5.99 -0.47 8.00
N ALA A 107 -5.45 0.72 7.70
CA ALA A 107 -4.96 1.66 8.70
C ALA A 107 -6.08 2.16 9.62
N TYR A 108 -7.26 2.49 9.08
CA TYR A 108 -8.43 2.91 9.84
C TYR A 108 -8.91 1.83 10.81
N VAL A 109 -9.07 0.59 10.32
CA VAL A 109 -9.49 -0.54 11.17
C VAL A 109 -8.46 -0.81 12.26
N SER A 110 -7.18 -0.82 11.90
CA SER A 110 -6.08 -1.05 12.83
C SER A 110 -6.04 0.00 13.93
N ARG A 111 -6.20 1.28 13.58
CA ARG A 111 -6.30 2.40 14.54
C ARG A 111 -7.51 2.27 15.45
N SER A 112 -8.68 1.98 14.89
CA SER A 112 -9.92 1.85 15.67
C SER A 112 -9.79 0.78 16.75
N LEU A 113 -9.10 -0.32 16.45
CA LEU A 113 -8.82 -1.40 17.39
C LEU A 113 -7.68 -1.09 18.37
N MET A 114 -6.86 -0.06 18.16
CA MET A 114 -5.85 0.38 19.15
C MET A 114 -6.47 1.24 20.25
N VAL A 115 -7.57 1.94 19.96
CA VAL A 115 -8.23 2.84 20.91
C VAL A 115 -9.11 2.08 21.91
N VAL A 116 -9.58 0.88 21.55
CA VAL A 116 -10.36 0.01 22.43
C VAL A 116 -9.39 -0.73 23.38
N LYS A 117 -9.39 -0.33 24.65
CA LYS A 117 -8.67 -1.01 25.75
C LYS A 117 -9.43 -2.24 26.23
#